data_AF-A0A846JH22-F1
#
_entry.id   AF-A0A846JH22-F1
#
_cell.length_a   1.000
_cell.length_b   1.000
_cell.length_c   1.000
_cell.angle_alpha   90.00
_cell.angle_beta   90.00
_cell.angle_gamma   90.00
#
_symmetry.space_group_name_H-M   'P 1'
#
loop_
_entity.id
_entity.type
_entity.pdbx_description
1 polymer ?
#
loop_
_entity_poly.entity_id
_entity_poly.type
_entity_poly.pdbx_seq_one_letter_code
_entity_poly.pdbx_strand_id
1 'polypeptide(L)'
;MEKNKALELRKQALKDFNYIHSTYGPCQSHDYDDERLMKLLKNPCNRMALEILIEYIQEYFELGYYDMDNLVRLPDNDEVLNNIKERWDL
;
A
#
# COMPACT_ATOMS: atom_id res chain seq x y z
N MET A 1 15.56 15.75 13.38
CA MET A 1 14.26 15.28 13.93
C MET A 1 13.32 14.82 12.82
N GLU A 2 13.25 15.50 11.67
CA GLU A 2 12.37 15.14 10.54
C GLU A 2 12.69 13.80 9.86
N LYS A 3 13.98 13.42 9.76
CA LYS A 3 14.39 12.13 9.17
C LYS A 3 13.76 10.91 9.87
N ASN A 4 13.57 10.98 11.18
CA ASN A 4 12.96 9.89 11.93
C ASN A 4 11.46 9.79 11.65
N LYS A 5 10.75 10.92 11.50
CA LYS A 5 9.32 10.92 11.18
C LYS A 5 9.04 10.34 9.79
N ALA A 6 9.85 10.72 8.79
CA ALA A 6 9.72 10.18 7.44
C ALA A 6 9.98 8.67 7.38
N LEU A 7 10.97 8.19 8.15
CA LEU A 7 11.28 6.77 8.25
C LEU A 7 10.13 5.96 8.87
N GLU A 8 9.55 6.44 9.97
CA GLU A 8 8.42 5.75 10.62
C GLU A 8 7.17 5.75 9.74
N LEU A 9 6.87 6.87 9.07
CA LEU A 9 5.75 6.94 8.13
C LEU A 9 5.90 5.91 7.00
N ARG A 10 7.12 5.75 6.49
CA ARG A 10 7.42 4.76 5.45
C ARG A 10 7.30 3.32 5.94
N LYS A 11 7.76 3.02 7.15
CA LYS A 11 7.57 1.69 7.75
C LYS A 11 6.08 1.38 7.89
N GLN A 12 5.29 2.38 8.29
CA GLN A 12 3.85 2.22 8.43
C GLN A 12 3.18 1.98 7.07
N ALA A 13 3.47 2.78 6.04
CA ALA A 13 2.96 2.57 4.68
C ALA A 13 3.31 1.18 4.14
N LEU A 14 4.56 0.73 4.35
CA LEU A 14 4.99 -0.59 3.91
C LEU A 14 4.24 -1.71 4.65
N LYS A 15 4.01 -1.56 5.95
CA LYS A 15 3.24 -2.52 6.74
C LYS A 15 1.80 -2.64 6.21
N ASP A 16 1.17 -1.51 5.92
CA ASP A 16 -0.21 -1.45 5.44
C ASP A 16 -0.35 -2.04 4.05
N PHE A 17 0.53 -1.62 3.12
CA PHE A 17 0.60 -2.20 1.78
C PHE A 17 0.78 -3.72 1.84
N ASN A 18 1.76 -4.21 2.63
CA ASN A 18 2.02 -5.65 2.75
C ASN A 18 0.83 -6.40 3.33
N TYR A 19 0.12 -5.83 4.31
CA TYR A 19 -1.10 -6.43 4.83
C TYR A 19 -2.13 -6.59 3.72
N ILE A 20 -2.46 -5.53 2.98
CA ILE A 20 -3.47 -5.58 1.92
C ILE A 20 -3.04 -6.58 0.84
N HIS A 21 -1.81 -6.44 0.34
CA HIS A 21 -1.29 -7.25 -0.76
C HIS A 21 -1.20 -8.74 -0.41
N SER A 22 -0.75 -9.09 0.81
CA SER A 22 -0.65 -10.51 1.21
C SER A 22 -2.00 -11.14 1.57
N THR A 23 -2.98 -10.33 1.96
CA THR A 23 -4.31 -10.80 2.38
C THR A 23 -5.26 -10.94 1.19
N TYR A 24 -5.25 -9.95 0.30
CA TYR A 24 -6.20 -9.85 -0.81
C TYR A 24 -5.54 -10.09 -2.17
N GLY A 25 -4.21 -10.13 -2.25
CA GLY A 25 -3.52 -10.34 -3.53
C GLY A 25 -3.25 -9.03 -4.28
N PRO A 26 -3.01 -9.10 -5.60
CA PRO A 26 -2.58 -7.94 -6.37
C PRO A 26 -3.71 -6.94 -6.62
N CYS A 27 -3.37 -5.65 -6.58
CA CYS A 27 -4.25 -4.53 -6.94
C CYS A 27 -4.65 -4.59 -8.42
N GLN A 28 -5.74 -3.91 -8.77
CA GLN A 28 -6.18 -3.77 -10.17
C GLN A 28 -5.16 -3.06 -11.07
N SER A 29 -4.35 -2.13 -10.53
CA SER A 29 -3.54 -1.23 -11.37
C SER A 29 -2.39 -1.98 -12.09
N HIS A 30 -2.30 -1.68 -13.39
CA HIS A 30 -1.45 -2.35 -14.37
C HIS A 30 0.05 -2.28 -14.08
N ASP A 31 0.76 -3.38 -14.37
CA ASP A 31 2.21 -3.48 -14.59
C ASP A 31 3.08 -2.65 -13.67
N TYR A 32 2.75 -2.66 -12.39
CA TYR A 32 3.67 -2.14 -11.41
C TYR A 32 4.83 -3.13 -11.22
N ASP A 33 6.01 -2.68 -11.62
CA ASP A 33 7.26 -3.39 -11.44
C ASP A 33 7.54 -3.49 -9.92
N ASP A 34 7.03 -4.55 -9.29
CA ASP A 34 7.32 -4.90 -7.89
C ASP A 34 8.83 -4.89 -7.63
N GLU A 35 9.65 -5.23 -8.63
CA GLU A 35 11.10 -5.16 -8.57
C GLU A 35 11.59 -3.71 -8.42
N ARG A 36 10.96 -2.75 -9.11
CA ARG A 36 11.24 -1.31 -8.99
C ARG A 36 10.82 -0.78 -7.64
N LEU A 37 9.63 -1.13 -7.13
CA LEU A 37 9.23 -0.74 -5.78
C LEU A 37 10.23 -1.30 -4.75
N MET A 38 10.56 -2.59 -4.84
CA MET A 38 11.51 -3.23 -3.95
C MET A 38 12.90 -2.59 -4.00
N LYS A 39 13.36 -2.14 -5.17
CA LYS A 39 14.61 -1.36 -5.32
C LYS A 39 14.49 0.00 -4.62
N LEU A 40 13.39 0.72 -4.80
CA LEU A 40 13.17 2.02 -4.15
C LEU A 40 13.09 1.89 -2.62
N LEU A 41 12.49 0.82 -2.14
CA LEU A 41 12.43 0.48 -0.72
C LEU A 41 13.81 0.15 -0.11
N LYS A 42 14.86 -0.13 -0.89
CA LYS A 42 16.21 -0.29 -0.31
C LYS A 42 16.82 1.01 0.22
N ASN A 43 16.33 2.18 -0.22
CA ASN A 43 16.80 3.47 0.27
C ASN A 43 15.80 4.10 1.27
N PRO A 44 16.06 4.05 2.59
CA PRO A 44 15.11 4.49 3.63
C PRO A 44 14.72 5.97 3.56
N CYS A 45 15.52 6.82 2.91
CA CYS A 45 15.25 8.26 2.77
C CYS A 45 14.62 8.63 1.41
N ASN A 46 14.27 7.65 0.58
CA ASN A 46 13.67 7.92 -0.72
C ASN A 46 12.18 8.28 -0.57
N ARG A 47 11.86 9.56 -0.78
CA ARG A 47 10.49 10.09 -0.71
C ARG A 47 9.56 9.50 -1.76
N MET A 48 10.08 9.22 -2.95
CA MET A 48 9.30 8.61 -4.04
C MET A 48 8.78 7.22 -3.66
N ALA A 49 9.55 6.46 -2.85
CA ALA A 49 9.12 5.14 -2.38
C ALA A 49 7.90 5.22 -1.44
N LEU A 50 7.82 6.28 -0.62
CA LEU A 50 6.67 6.51 0.25
C LEU A 50 5.44 6.92 -0.56
N GLU A 51 5.61 7.84 -1.52
CA GLU A 51 4.52 8.32 -2.38
C GLU A 51 3.88 7.16 -3.14
N ILE A 52 4.69 6.28 -3.75
CA ILE A 52 4.20 5.07 -4.44
C ILE A 52 3.45 4.12 -3.48
N LEU A 53 3.97 3.89 -2.26
CA LEU A 53 3.29 3.01 -1.30
C LEU A 53 1.91 3.57 -0.91
N ILE A 54 1.79 4.89 -0.74
CA ILE A 54 0.50 5.52 -0.43
C ILE A 54 -0.43 5.36 -1.62
N GLU A 55 0.02 5.71 -2.83
CA GLU A 55 -0.77 5.55 -4.06
C GLU A 55 -1.32 4.13 -4.20
N TYR A 56 -0.52 3.10 -3.93
CA TYR A 56 -1.01 1.71 -3.94
C TYR A 56 -2.10 1.45 -2.94
N ILE A 57 -1.94 1.90 -1.69
CA ILE A 57 -2.97 1.72 -0.67
C ILE A 57 -4.25 2.38 -1.17
N GLN A 58 -4.19 3.59 -1.73
CA GLN A 58 -5.34 4.28 -2.31
C GLN A 58 -6.00 3.47 -3.42
N GLU A 59 -5.21 2.98 -4.38
CA GLU A 59 -5.72 2.19 -5.50
C GLU A 59 -6.44 0.92 -5.02
N TYR A 60 -5.95 0.23 -3.99
CA TYR A 60 -6.68 -0.93 -3.44
C TYR A 60 -8.07 -0.55 -2.92
N PHE A 61 -8.22 0.62 -2.29
CA PHE A 61 -9.52 1.09 -1.81
C PHE A 61 -10.42 1.62 -2.93
N GLU A 62 -9.86 2.26 -3.95
CA GLU A 62 -10.62 2.81 -5.08
C GLU A 62 -11.05 1.73 -6.08
N LEU A 63 -10.15 0.81 -6.39
CA LEU A 63 -10.25 -0.13 -7.49
C LEU A 63 -10.54 -1.55 -7.00
N GLY A 64 -9.94 -1.96 -5.89
CA GLY A 64 -9.99 -3.33 -5.38
C GLY A 64 -8.81 -4.18 -5.83
N TYR A 65 -8.99 -5.49 -5.77
CA TYR A 65 -7.95 -6.50 -6.01
C TYR A 65 -8.45 -7.60 -6.94
N TYR A 66 -7.54 -8.43 -7.46
CA TYR A 66 -7.90 -9.60 -8.28
C TYR A 66 -7.97 -10.90 -7.46
N ASP A 67 -9.12 -11.56 -7.50
CA ASP A 67 -9.33 -12.94 -7.05
C ASP A 67 -9.61 -13.86 -8.25
N MET A 68 -8.66 -14.72 -8.61
CA MET A 68 -8.79 -15.68 -9.73
C MET A 68 -9.36 -15.02 -10.99
N ASP A 69 -8.75 -13.90 -11.40
CA ASP A 69 -9.12 -13.04 -12.54
C ASP A 69 -10.38 -12.16 -12.38
N ASN A 70 -11.02 -12.16 -11.20
CA ASN A 70 -12.16 -11.29 -10.92
C ASN A 70 -11.74 -10.06 -10.13
N LEU A 71 -12.23 -8.89 -10.52
CA LEU A 71 -12.06 -7.68 -9.73
C LEU A 71 -13.02 -7.69 -8.53
N VAL A 72 -12.46 -7.61 -7.33
CA VAL A 72 -13.18 -7.67 -6.05
C VAL A 72 -12.86 -6.44 -5.22
N ARG A 73 -13.89 -5.82 -4.62
CA ARG A 73 -13.70 -4.71 -3.68
C ARG A 73 -13.13 -5.20 -2.37
N LEU A 74 -12.35 -4.35 -1.71
CA LEU A 74 -11.94 -4.60 -0.33
C LEU A 74 -13.16 -4.69 0.61
N PRO A 75 -13.15 -5.61 1.59
CA PRO A 75 -14.27 -5.80 2.50
C PRO A 75 -14.35 -4.72 3.59
N ASP A 76 -15.55 -4.17 3.83
CA ASP A 76 -15.79 -3.14 4.85
C ASP A 76 -15.76 -3.67 6.30
N ASN A 77 -15.90 -4.98 6.50
CA ASN A 77 -15.95 -5.61 7.83
C ASN A 77 -14.56 -5.96 8.41
N ASP A 78 -13.48 -5.60 7.71
CA ASP A 78 -12.13 -5.82 8.18
C ASP A 78 -11.65 -4.64 9.02
N GLU A 79 -11.42 -4.89 10.32
CA GLU A 79 -10.95 -3.87 11.26
C GLU A 79 -9.58 -3.30 10.88
N VAL A 80 -8.70 -4.10 10.27
CA VAL A 80 -7.37 -3.63 9.85
C VAL A 80 -7.50 -2.70 8.65
N LEU A 81 -8.34 -3.04 7.67
CA LEU A 81 -8.61 -2.16 6.54
C LEU A 81 -9.23 -0.83 6.98
N ASN A 82 -10.18 -0.85 7.90
CA ASN A 82 -10.78 0.37 8.45
C ASN A 82 -9.72 1.26 9.11
N ASN A 83 -8.83 0.67 9.91
CA ASN A 83 -7.71 1.40 10.51
C ASN A 83 -6.70 1.95 9.48
N ILE A 84 -6.51 1.27 8.34
CA ILE A 84 -5.65 1.74 7.24
C ILE A 84 -6.34 2.93 6.56
N LYS A 85 -7.63 2.80 6.26
CA LYS A 85 -8.44 3.84 5.61
C LYS A 85 -8.41 5.15 6.40
N GLU A 86 -8.65 5.09 7.71
CA GLU A 86 -8.57 6.26 8.60
C GLU A 86 -7.16 6.88 8.65
N ARG A 87 -6.11 6.05 8.63
CA ARG A 87 -4.73 6.50 8.74
C ARG A 87 -4.27 7.31 7.52
N TRP A 88 -4.76 6.94 6.35
CA TRP A 88 -4.38 7.54 5.07
C TRP A 88 -5.43 8.50 4.51
N ASP A 89 -6.52 8.75 5.25
CA ASP A 89 -7.62 9.65 4.89
C ASP A 89 -8.30 9.25 3.56
N LEU A 90 -8.72 7.98 3.47
CA LEU A 90 -9.30 7.34 2.27
C LEU A 90 -10.80 7.03 2.40
#